data_AF-A0A522R9V9-F1
#
_entry.id   AF-A0A522R9V9-F1
#
_cell.length_a   1.000
_cell.length_b   1.000
_cell.length_c   1.000
_cell.angle_alpha   90.00
_cell.angle_beta   90.00
_cell.angle_gamma   90.00
#
_symmetry.space_group_name_H-M   'P 1'
#
loop_
_entity.id
_entity.type
_entity.pdbx_description
1 polymer ?
#
loop_
_entity_poly.entity_id
_entity_poly.type
_entity_poly.pdbx_seq_one_letter_code
_entity_poly.pdbx_strand_id
1 'polypeptide(L)'
;MKLQNFHVEIADWSREDQRNALLDLRETVFMQEQGVPEQRERDGLDVDCWHVLARDDCGQPVGCGRLTPMHKIGRMAVLPDWRGQGVGVALLRELVTRARALGWPEVALDAQVSAIGFYERAGFVAHGEEFEDAGMPHRAMRLLLSAADDRPETPLPDTGALPAGTGAEVAGARLQLLGDARHRLAIRLPVLVSESYASIEELDELRRIATSGRSALIRILLHDPDGALRNDHRLIALAQRLPSSIQIRVPVDEVDLGWASACLLNDVGGYLFLPEADRPQGRAARSNRASAVPLQQHFDEVWDRSERASMLQTLDI
;
A
#
# COMPACT_ATOMS: atom_id res chain seq x y z
N MET A 1 -12.05 6.59 40.15
CA MET A 1 -11.54 7.15 38.90
C MET A 1 -12.37 6.52 37.78
N LYS A 2 -13.13 7.29 37.00
CA LYS A 2 -13.88 6.70 35.87
C LYS A 2 -12.84 6.19 34.88
N LEU A 3 -12.73 4.88 34.71
CA LEU A 3 -12.04 4.30 33.55
C LEU A 3 -12.86 4.75 32.34
N GLN A 4 -12.38 5.76 31.62
CA GLN A 4 -12.95 6.11 30.34
C GLN A 4 -12.51 5.01 29.37
N ASN A 5 -13.46 4.28 28.81
CA ASN A 5 -13.14 3.30 27.79
C ASN A 5 -12.99 4.01 26.44
N PHE A 6 -12.15 3.43 25.60
CA PHE A 6 -11.97 3.83 24.22
C PHE A 6 -11.88 2.58 23.36
N HIS A 7 -12.13 2.75 22.06
CA HIS A 7 -11.88 1.72 21.05
C HIS A 7 -11.05 2.32 19.92
N VAL A 8 -10.34 1.45 19.21
CA VAL A 8 -9.55 1.82 18.02
C VAL A 8 -10.25 1.25 16.80
N GLU A 9 -10.40 2.09 15.79
CA GLU A 9 -10.96 1.72 14.49
C GLU A 9 -10.03 2.16 13.36
N ILE A 10 -10.22 1.55 12.19
CA ILE A 10 -9.57 1.99 10.96
C ILE A 10 -10.30 3.23 10.46
N ALA A 11 -9.55 4.27 10.13
CA ALA A 11 -10.08 5.49 9.55
C ALA A 11 -9.82 5.52 8.03
N ASP A 12 -10.87 5.81 7.28
CA ASP A 12 -10.88 6.00 5.85
C ASP A 12 -10.72 7.49 5.53
N TRP A 13 -9.60 7.84 4.90
CA TRP A 13 -9.27 9.22 4.55
C TRP A 13 -10.22 9.82 3.49
N SER A 14 -10.87 8.98 2.67
CA SER A 14 -11.81 9.44 1.65
C SER A 14 -13.08 10.03 2.29
N ARG A 15 -13.44 9.55 3.49
CA ARG A 15 -14.60 10.01 4.26
C ARG A 15 -14.31 11.32 4.96
N GLU A 16 -15.12 12.34 4.66
CA GLU A 16 -14.95 13.69 5.20
C GLU A 16 -15.01 13.74 6.73
N ASP A 17 -15.93 13.01 7.36
CA ASP A 17 -16.08 12.96 8.82
C ASP A 17 -14.84 12.40 9.53
N GLN A 18 -14.23 11.36 8.97
CA GLN A 18 -13.05 10.72 9.54
C GLN A 18 -11.77 11.51 9.22
N ARG A 19 -11.65 12.04 7.99
CA ARG A 19 -10.56 12.94 7.62
C ARG A 19 -10.50 14.18 8.51
N ASN A 20 -11.64 14.83 8.76
CA ASN A 20 -11.70 15.99 9.64
C ASN A 20 -11.32 15.60 11.08
N ALA A 21 -11.81 14.47 11.60
CA ALA A 21 -11.43 13.98 12.93
C ALA A 21 -9.91 13.74 13.06
N LEU A 22 -9.26 13.17 12.04
CA LEU A 22 -7.81 12.98 12.01
C LEU A 22 -7.06 14.31 12.01
N LEU A 23 -7.49 15.25 11.16
CA LEU A 23 -6.88 16.57 11.02
C LEU A 23 -7.03 17.39 12.30
N ASP A 24 -8.20 17.40 12.93
CA ASP A 24 -8.48 18.16 14.15
C ASP A 24 -7.60 17.68 15.32
N LEU A 25 -7.45 16.35 15.47
CA LEU A 25 -6.55 15.76 16.48
C LEU A 25 -5.09 16.17 16.24
N ARG A 26 -4.65 16.11 14.98
CA ARG A 26 -3.28 16.45 14.57
C ARG A 26 -3.01 17.95 14.73
N GLU A 27 -3.95 18.81 14.39
CA GLU A 27 -3.86 20.25 14.60
C GLU A 27 -3.74 20.57 16.10
N THR A 28 -4.60 19.98 16.93
CA THR A 28 -4.58 20.19 18.38
C THR A 28 -3.23 19.78 18.99
N VAL A 29 -2.72 18.60 18.65
CA VAL A 29 -1.50 18.06 19.28
C VAL A 29 -0.23 18.60 18.65
N PHE A 30 -0.14 18.68 17.32
CA PHE A 30 1.11 19.09 16.65
C PHE A 30 1.20 20.60 16.48
N MET A 31 0.14 21.28 16.04
CA MET A 31 0.21 22.72 15.78
C MET A 31 -0.03 23.53 17.05
N GLN A 32 -1.14 23.31 17.74
CA GLN A 32 -1.53 24.14 18.88
C GLN A 32 -0.67 23.87 20.12
N GLU A 33 -0.39 22.60 20.42
CA GLU A 33 0.40 22.23 21.60
C GLU A 33 1.92 22.25 21.35
N GLN A 34 2.38 21.65 20.25
CA GLN A 34 3.82 21.50 19.97
C GLN A 34 4.40 22.61 19.07
N GLY A 35 3.56 23.46 18.49
CA GLY A 35 4.02 24.57 17.64
C GLY A 35 4.56 24.15 16.27
N VAL A 36 4.22 22.96 15.78
CA VAL A 36 4.64 22.47 14.45
C VAL A 36 3.96 23.31 13.36
N PRO A 37 4.71 23.87 12.39
CA PRO A 37 4.12 24.63 11.28
C PRO A 37 3.21 23.75 10.40
N GLU A 38 2.10 24.33 9.92
CA GLU A 38 1.11 23.61 9.08
C GLU A 38 1.75 22.93 7.86
N GLN A 39 2.71 23.58 7.20
CA GLN A 39 3.38 23.04 6.01
C GLN A 39 4.20 21.77 6.30
N ARG A 40 4.64 21.56 7.55
CA ARG A 40 5.34 20.35 7.97
C ARG A 40 4.37 19.22 8.32
N GLU A 41 3.17 19.59 8.76
CA GLU A 41 2.15 18.64 9.16
C GLU A 41 1.43 18.02 7.95
N ARG A 42 1.13 18.84 6.93
CA ARG A 42 0.50 18.42 5.67
C ARG A 42 1.56 18.04 4.64
N ASP A 43 1.99 16.78 4.69
CA ASP A 43 3.04 16.24 3.82
C ASP A 43 2.54 15.71 2.46
N GLY A 44 1.21 15.72 2.24
CA GLY A 44 0.58 15.25 1.01
C GLY A 44 0.48 13.73 0.87
N LEU A 45 1.00 12.95 1.83
CA LEU A 45 1.01 11.49 1.78
C LEU A 45 -0.24 10.85 2.37
N ASP A 46 -1.09 11.66 3.02
CA ASP A 46 -2.20 11.15 3.82
C ASP A 46 -3.22 10.34 3.01
N VAL A 47 -3.38 10.61 1.71
CA VAL A 47 -4.32 9.85 0.84
C VAL A 47 -3.91 8.38 0.70
N ASP A 48 -2.61 8.09 0.72
CA ASP A 48 -2.08 6.75 0.43
C ASP A 48 -1.76 5.96 1.71
N CYS A 49 -2.04 6.56 2.87
CA CYS A 49 -1.70 6.00 4.16
C CYS A 49 -2.85 5.20 4.77
N TRP A 50 -2.49 4.22 5.58
CA TRP A 50 -3.43 3.58 6.50
C TRP A 50 -3.56 4.42 7.77
N HIS A 51 -4.78 4.76 8.15
CA HIS A 51 -5.05 5.57 9.34
C HIS A 51 -5.80 4.76 10.39
N VAL A 52 -5.50 5.04 11.66
CA VAL A 52 -6.24 4.52 12.80
C VAL A 52 -6.73 5.68 13.66
N LEU A 53 -7.91 5.52 14.22
CA LEU A 53 -8.56 6.51 15.07
C LEU A 53 -9.00 5.84 16.36
N ALA A 54 -8.71 6.47 17.49
CA ALA A 54 -9.24 6.09 18.79
C ALA A 54 -10.42 7.00 19.12
N ARG A 55 -11.53 6.40 19.57
CA ARG A 55 -12.71 7.11 20.04
C ARG A 55 -13.10 6.69 21.43
N ASP A 56 -13.59 7.63 22.22
CA ASP A 56 -14.20 7.32 23.52
C ASP A 56 -15.60 6.71 23.38
N ASP A 57 -16.21 6.32 24.50
CA ASP A 57 -17.56 5.77 24.55
C ASP A 57 -18.65 6.73 24.02
N CYS A 58 -18.36 8.05 24.02
CA CYS A 58 -19.24 9.08 23.47
C CYS A 58 -19.05 9.27 21.95
N GLY A 59 -18.09 8.56 21.34
CA GLY A 59 -17.74 8.66 19.92
C GLY A 59 -16.79 9.82 19.60
N GLN A 60 -16.27 10.52 20.60
CA GLN A 60 -15.33 11.63 20.40
C GLN A 60 -13.96 11.09 19.98
N PRO A 61 -13.30 11.65 18.94
CA PRO A 61 -11.92 11.34 18.61
C PRO A 61 -10.96 11.74 19.75
N VAL A 62 -10.11 10.81 20.18
CA VAL A 62 -9.19 11.03 21.31
C VAL A 62 -7.73 10.73 20.98
N GLY A 63 -7.48 10.07 19.85
CA GLY A 63 -6.14 9.90 19.32
C GLY A 63 -6.15 9.30 17.92
N CYS A 64 -5.03 9.40 17.22
CA CYS A 64 -4.87 8.87 15.88
C CYS A 64 -3.43 8.43 15.61
N GLY A 65 -3.25 7.73 14.51
CA GLY A 65 -1.93 7.34 14.00
C GLY A 65 -2.00 6.97 12.53
N ARG A 66 -0.85 6.99 11.88
CA ARG A 66 -0.71 6.76 10.44
C ARG A 66 0.38 5.73 10.17
N LEU A 67 0.12 4.83 9.22
CA LEU A 67 1.08 3.91 8.65
C LEU A 67 1.20 4.20 7.15
N THR A 68 2.39 4.63 6.75
CA THR A 68 2.69 4.99 5.37
C THR A 68 3.05 3.76 4.52
N PRO A 69 2.92 3.82 3.19
CA PRO A 69 3.40 2.77 2.29
C PRO A 69 4.90 2.47 2.42
N MET A 70 5.69 3.43 2.92
CA MET A 70 7.15 3.35 3.12
C MET A 70 7.52 2.68 4.46
N HIS A 71 6.62 1.87 5.01
CA HIS A 71 6.78 1.15 6.28
C HIS A 71 7.02 2.05 7.50
N LYS A 72 6.63 3.32 7.40
CA LYS A 72 6.84 4.30 8.45
C LYS A 72 5.56 4.57 9.24
N ILE A 73 5.63 4.42 10.55
CA ILE A 73 4.60 4.87 11.50
C ILE A 73 4.86 6.35 11.81
N GLY A 74 3.81 7.15 11.79
CA GLY A 74 3.89 8.58 12.06
C GLY A 74 2.54 9.16 12.45
N ARG A 75 2.51 10.49 12.62
CA ARG A 75 1.31 11.26 13.00
C ARG A 75 0.57 10.67 14.21
N MET A 76 1.34 10.13 15.15
CA MET A 76 0.81 9.59 16.41
C MET A 76 0.42 10.76 17.30
N ALA A 77 -0.88 10.99 17.47
CA ALA A 77 -1.41 12.06 18.30
C ALA A 77 -2.41 11.50 19.30
N VAL A 78 -2.31 11.92 20.57
CA VAL A 78 -3.26 11.58 21.63
C VAL A 78 -3.55 12.84 22.43
N LEU A 79 -4.84 13.14 22.64
CA LEU A 79 -5.26 14.29 23.42
C LEU A 79 -4.68 14.23 24.84
N PRO A 80 -4.27 15.36 25.45
CA PRO A 80 -3.64 15.39 26.77
C PRO A 80 -4.38 14.61 27.84
N ASP A 81 -5.71 14.75 27.91
CA ASP A 81 -6.57 14.09 28.90
C ASP A 81 -6.57 12.56 28.78
N TRP A 82 -6.20 12.03 27.62
CA TRP A 82 -6.19 10.59 27.29
C TRP A 82 -4.79 9.96 27.34
N ARG A 83 -3.75 10.75 27.62
CA ARG A 83 -2.38 10.27 27.78
C ARG A 83 -2.25 9.45 29.07
N GLY A 84 -1.37 8.46 29.05
CA GLY A 84 -1.18 7.53 30.19
C GLY A 84 -2.31 6.52 30.37
N GLN A 85 -3.39 6.58 29.58
CA GLN A 85 -4.52 5.64 29.66
C GLN A 85 -4.42 4.46 28.68
N GLY A 86 -3.29 4.32 27.97
CA GLY A 86 -3.06 3.22 27.03
C GLY A 86 -3.53 3.46 25.59
N VAL A 87 -4.14 4.62 25.27
CA VAL A 87 -4.59 4.98 23.91
C VAL A 87 -3.47 4.89 22.89
N GLY A 88 -2.33 5.54 23.15
CA GLY A 88 -1.18 5.50 22.24
C GLY A 88 -0.65 4.08 22.00
N VAL A 89 -0.66 3.24 23.03
CA VAL A 89 -0.23 1.82 22.92
C VAL A 89 -1.20 1.05 22.03
N ALA A 90 -2.51 1.27 22.17
CA ALA A 90 -3.51 0.60 21.34
C ALA A 90 -3.41 1.02 19.86
N LEU A 91 -3.26 2.32 19.59
CA LEU A 91 -3.04 2.86 18.24
C LEU A 91 -1.78 2.26 17.61
N LEU A 92 -0.66 2.26 18.34
CA LEU A 92 0.60 1.70 17.86
C LEU A 92 0.48 0.19 17.58
N ARG A 93 -0.19 -0.55 18.46
CA ARG A 93 -0.44 -1.99 18.28
C ARG A 93 -1.26 -2.28 17.03
N GLU A 94 -2.27 -1.47 16.74
CA GLU A 94 -3.09 -1.66 15.54
C GLU A 94 -2.26 -1.43 14.27
N LEU A 95 -1.45 -0.37 14.24
CA LEU A 95 -0.54 -0.10 13.13
C LEU A 95 0.52 -1.19 12.93
N VAL A 96 1.10 -1.69 14.02
CA VAL A 96 2.04 -2.82 13.98
C VAL A 96 1.36 -4.11 13.55
N THR A 97 0.12 -4.36 14.01
CA THR A 97 -0.68 -5.52 13.60
C THR A 97 -0.99 -5.45 12.11
N ARG A 98 -1.33 -4.27 11.61
CA ARG A 98 -1.51 -4.04 10.17
C ARG A 98 -0.23 -4.30 9.40
N ALA A 99 0.92 -3.79 9.85
CA ALA A 99 2.21 -4.04 9.22
C ALA A 99 2.56 -5.54 9.18
N ARG A 100 2.30 -6.27 10.28
CA ARG A 100 2.46 -7.74 10.34
C ARG A 100 1.53 -8.45 9.37
N ALA A 101 0.25 -8.05 9.30
CA ALA A 101 -0.72 -8.63 8.37
C ALA A 101 -0.34 -8.38 6.91
N LEU A 102 0.38 -7.29 6.62
CA LEU A 102 0.97 -6.98 5.32
C LEU A 102 2.29 -7.73 5.05
N GLY A 103 2.72 -8.58 5.98
CA GLY A 103 3.93 -9.41 5.88
C GLY A 103 5.23 -8.59 5.93
N TRP A 104 5.22 -7.42 6.56
CA TRP A 104 6.41 -6.58 6.61
C TRP A 104 7.47 -7.16 7.55
N PRO A 105 8.76 -7.14 7.16
CA PRO A 105 9.84 -7.63 8.01
C PRO A 105 10.20 -6.63 9.12
N GLU A 106 9.89 -5.34 8.93
CA GLU A 106 10.09 -4.29 9.92
C GLU A 106 9.18 -3.09 9.66
N VAL A 107 9.05 -2.23 10.67
CA VAL A 107 8.48 -0.88 10.58
C VAL A 107 9.41 0.13 11.21
N ALA A 108 9.47 1.33 10.64
CA ALA A 108 10.29 2.43 11.11
C ALA A 108 9.43 3.59 11.63
N LEU A 109 10.04 4.48 12.41
CA LEU A 109 9.47 5.76 12.81
C LEU A 109 10.57 6.73 13.21
N ASP A 110 10.23 8.01 13.22
CA ASP A 110 11.09 9.05 13.78
C ASP A 110 10.46 9.49 15.09
N ALA A 111 11.07 9.10 16.21
CA ALA A 111 10.55 9.44 17.54
C ALA A 111 11.13 10.77 18.00
N GLN A 112 10.30 11.66 18.54
CA GLN A 112 10.79 12.74 19.39
C GLN A 112 11.62 12.13 20.54
N VAL A 113 12.70 12.77 20.96
CA VAL A 113 13.56 12.28 22.04
C VAL A 113 12.77 12.00 23.33
N SER A 114 11.74 12.83 23.61
CA SER A 114 10.81 12.65 24.73
C SER A 114 9.94 11.38 24.64
N ALA A 115 9.70 10.87 23.43
CA ALA A 115 8.86 9.72 23.14
C ALA A 115 9.65 8.42 22.93
N ILE A 116 10.98 8.44 22.90
CA ILE A 116 11.82 7.24 22.69
C ILE A 116 11.43 6.12 23.66
N GLY A 117 11.34 6.41 24.95
CA GLY A 117 10.99 5.39 25.96
C GLY A 117 9.60 4.77 25.75
N PHE A 118 8.66 5.47 25.11
CA PHE A 118 7.36 4.90 24.74
C PHE A 118 7.51 3.82 23.66
N TYR A 119 8.30 4.09 22.62
CA TYR A 119 8.53 3.16 21.52
C TYR A 119 9.48 2.01 21.91
N GLU A 120 10.48 2.24 22.76
CA GLU A 120 11.35 1.18 23.30
C GLU A 120 10.54 0.13 24.07
N ARG A 121 9.56 0.56 24.88
CA ARG A 121 8.64 -0.37 25.57
C ARG A 121 7.77 -1.19 24.61
N ALA A 122 7.60 -0.73 23.38
CA ALA A 122 6.91 -1.46 22.32
C ALA A 122 7.87 -2.31 21.45
N GLY A 123 9.16 -2.36 21.79
CA GLY A 123 10.18 -3.17 21.12
C GLY A 123 10.94 -2.44 20.00
N PHE A 124 10.69 -1.14 19.78
CA PHE A 124 11.46 -0.37 18.80
C PHE A 124 12.88 -0.12 19.30
N VAL A 125 13.85 -0.21 18.40
CA VAL A 125 15.25 0.06 18.66
C VAL A 125 15.67 1.33 17.94
N ALA A 126 16.20 2.29 18.68
CA ALA A 126 16.78 3.50 18.13
C ALA A 126 18.05 3.19 17.31
N HIS A 127 18.21 3.88 16.18
CA HIS A 127 19.37 3.79 15.32
C HIS A 127 19.72 5.16 14.74
N GLY A 128 20.98 5.32 14.33
CA GLY A 128 21.48 6.61 13.86
C GLY A 128 21.67 7.65 14.97
N GLU A 129 22.06 8.85 14.54
CA GLU A 129 22.24 10.04 15.37
C GLU A 129 20.91 10.78 15.59
N GLU A 130 20.88 11.63 16.60
CA GLU A 130 19.76 12.55 16.80
C GLU A 130 19.78 13.64 15.72
N PHE A 131 18.60 14.03 15.25
CA PHE A 131 18.42 15.07 14.25
C PHE A 131 17.27 15.98 14.63
N GLU A 132 17.26 17.19 14.08
CA GLU A 132 16.18 18.14 14.30
C GLU A 132 15.07 17.94 13.27
N ASP A 133 13.83 17.80 13.72
CA ASP A 133 12.64 17.86 12.88
C ASP A 133 11.60 18.78 13.53
N ALA A 134 11.09 19.74 12.75
CA ALA A 134 10.19 20.80 13.20
C ALA A 134 10.65 21.53 14.48
N GLY A 135 11.97 21.75 14.66
CA GLY A 135 12.52 22.42 15.84
C GLY A 135 12.59 21.54 17.09
N MET A 136 12.31 20.25 16.97
CA MET A 136 12.38 19.27 18.07
C MET A 136 13.42 18.20 17.78
N PRO A 137 14.15 17.73 18.81
CA PRO A 137 15.10 16.64 18.66
C PRO A 137 14.37 15.32 18.45
N HIS A 138 14.76 14.60 17.40
CA HIS A 138 14.22 13.32 16.98
C HIS A 138 15.32 12.28 16.82
N ARG A 139 14.93 11.01 16.85
CA ARG A 139 15.79 9.89 16.56
C ARG A 139 15.05 8.81 15.79
N ALA A 140 15.68 8.26 14.76
CA ALA A 140 15.11 7.18 13.98
C ALA A 140 15.05 5.90 14.83
N MET A 141 13.93 5.18 14.74
CA MET A 141 13.72 3.91 15.42
C MET A 141 13.10 2.89 14.47
N ARG A 142 13.38 1.61 14.70
CA ARG A 142 12.79 0.52 13.92
C ARG A 142 12.41 -0.66 14.81
N LEU A 143 11.33 -1.34 14.44
CA LEU A 143 10.90 -2.58 15.05
C LEU A 143 10.99 -3.68 14.00
N LEU A 144 11.82 -4.69 14.28
CA LEU A 144 11.81 -5.92 13.51
C LEU A 144 10.51 -6.68 13.80
N LEU A 145 9.75 -6.95 12.76
CA LEU A 145 8.55 -7.75 12.82
C LEU A 145 8.95 -9.19 12.53
N SER A 146 9.55 -9.84 13.53
CA SER A 146 9.77 -11.29 13.44
C SER A 146 8.42 -12.00 13.40
N ALA A 147 8.37 -13.15 12.74
CA ALA A 147 7.20 -14.04 12.79
C ALA A 147 6.95 -14.63 14.20
N ALA A 148 7.78 -14.31 15.21
CA ALA A 148 7.97 -15.14 16.39
C ALA A 148 7.62 -14.51 17.76
N ASP A 149 7.15 -13.27 17.87
CA ASP A 149 6.80 -12.71 19.20
C ASP A 149 5.31 -12.89 19.58
N ASP A 150 5.11 -13.92 20.42
CA ASP A 150 4.10 -14.16 21.47
C ASP A 150 2.60 -13.96 21.17
N ARG A 151 2.01 -14.97 20.52
CA ARG A 151 0.72 -15.61 20.89
C ARG A 151 0.61 -16.98 20.17
N PRO A 152 -0.24 -17.93 20.63
CA PRO A 152 -0.26 -19.29 20.08
C PRO A 152 -0.44 -19.26 18.57
N GLU A 153 0.55 -19.81 17.86
CA GLU A 153 0.57 -19.98 16.42
C GLU A 153 -0.70 -20.71 15.98
N THR A 154 -1.64 -19.97 15.40
CA THR A 154 -2.29 -20.55 14.23
C THR A 154 -1.22 -20.52 13.15
N PRO A 155 -0.82 -21.64 12.55
CA PRO A 155 0.17 -21.61 11.49
C PRO A 155 -0.26 -20.57 10.47
N LEU A 156 0.57 -19.54 10.28
CA LEU A 156 0.37 -18.61 9.17
C LEU A 156 0.31 -19.50 7.92
N PRO A 157 -0.76 -19.42 7.12
CA PRO A 157 -0.81 -20.19 5.89
C PRO A 157 0.44 -19.82 5.07
N ASP A 158 1.15 -20.83 4.57
CA ASP A 158 2.26 -20.61 3.65
C ASP A 158 1.77 -19.75 2.49
N THR A 159 2.12 -18.47 2.54
CA THR A 159 1.64 -17.49 1.57
C THR A 159 2.41 -17.59 0.25
N GLY A 160 3.44 -18.44 0.19
CA GLY A 160 4.35 -18.53 -0.95
C GLY A 160 5.01 -17.20 -1.25
N ALA A 161 5.60 -16.55 -0.24
CA ALA A 161 6.32 -15.28 -0.41
C ALA A 161 7.41 -15.43 -1.50
N LEU A 162 7.52 -14.43 -2.37
CA LEU A 162 8.43 -14.42 -3.51
C LEU A 162 9.47 -13.29 -3.36
N PRO A 163 10.75 -13.53 -3.70
CA PRO A 163 11.74 -12.47 -3.79
C PRO A 163 11.30 -11.39 -4.78
N ALA A 164 11.51 -10.13 -4.43
CA ALA A 164 11.16 -8.97 -5.27
C ALA A 164 12.04 -7.76 -4.95
N GLY A 165 13.30 -7.96 -4.55
CA GLY A 165 14.25 -6.90 -4.21
C GLY A 165 15.10 -6.42 -5.38
N THR A 166 15.11 -7.12 -6.50
CA THR A 166 15.86 -6.77 -7.71
C THR A 166 15.04 -6.97 -8.99
N GLY A 167 15.51 -6.43 -10.12
CA GLY A 167 14.87 -6.63 -11.45
C GLY A 167 14.65 -8.09 -11.81
N ALA A 168 15.66 -8.93 -11.59
CA ALA A 168 15.57 -10.37 -11.87
C ALA A 168 14.57 -11.07 -10.95
N GLU A 169 14.55 -10.71 -9.67
CA GLU A 169 13.60 -11.25 -8.70
C GLU A 169 12.16 -10.84 -9.02
N VAL A 170 11.93 -9.57 -9.37
CA VAL A 170 10.63 -9.06 -9.79
C VAL A 170 10.14 -9.77 -11.06
N ALA A 171 10.99 -9.98 -12.05
CA ALA A 171 10.66 -10.74 -13.25
C ALA A 171 10.32 -12.21 -12.92
N GLY A 172 11.11 -12.85 -12.05
CA GLY A 172 10.86 -14.21 -11.59
C GLY A 172 9.54 -14.35 -10.82
N ALA A 173 9.25 -13.43 -9.90
CA ALA A 173 8.01 -13.40 -9.15
C ALA A 173 6.80 -13.18 -10.07
N ARG A 174 6.91 -12.24 -11.02
CA ARG A 174 5.89 -11.98 -12.03
C ARG A 174 5.60 -13.22 -12.86
N LEU A 175 6.62 -13.92 -13.37
CA LEU A 175 6.44 -15.14 -14.14
C LEU A 175 5.73 -16.24 -13.34
N GLN A 176 6.10 -16.43 -12.06
CA GLN A 176 5.41 -17.38 -11.18
C GLN A 176 3.94 -17.02 -10.97
N LEU A 177 3.63 -15.75 -10.73
CA LEU A 177 2.26 -15.29 -10.52
C LEU A 177 1.39 -15.43 -11.78
N LEU A 178 1.98 -15.23 -12.96
CA LEU A 178 1.32 -15.51 -14.24
C LEU A 178 1.06 -17.02 -14.40
N GLY A 179 2.05 -17.87 -14.10
CA GLY A 179 1.89 -19.33 -14.11
C GLY A 179 0.78 -19.84 -13.19
N ASP A 180 0.62 -19.22 -12.02
CA ASP A 180 -0.42 -19.58 -11.04
C ASP A 180 -1.82 -19.12 -11.41
N ALA A 181 -1.93 -18.09 -12.26
CA ALA A 181 -3.20 -17.53 -12.66
C ALA A 181 -4.00 -18.51 -13.53
N ARG A 182 -5.29 -18.66 -13.21
CA ARG A 182 -6.18 -19.58 -13.92
C ARG A 182 -6.84 -18.88 -15.09
N HIS A 183 -7.52 -17.76 -14.83
CA HIS A 183 -8.39 -17.09 -15.79
C HIS A 183 -8.28 -15.57 -15.75
N ARG A 184 -8.01 -14.98 -14.58
CA ARG A 184 -8.11 -13.53 -14.43
C ARG A 184 -6.85 -12.89 -13.86
N LEU A 185 -6.54 -11.72 -14.40
CA LEU A 185 -5.48 -10.85 -13.93
C LEU A 185 -5.97 -9.41 -13.82
N ALA A 186 -5.44 -8.69 -12.85
CA ALA A 186 -5.48 -7.24 -12.76
C ALA A 186 -4.05 -6.70 -12.69
N ILE A 187 -3.71 -5.79 -13.60
CA ILE A 187 -2.36 -5.26 -13.77
C ILE A 187 -2.41 -3.74 -13.79
N ARG A 188 -1.71 -3.05 -12.89
CA ARG A 188 -1.53 -1.60 -12.95
C ARG A 188 -0.10 -1.27 -13.34
N LEU A 189 0.03 -0.42 -14.35
CA LEU A 189 1.29 -0.02 -14.96
C LEU A 189 1.33 1.51 -15.09
N PRO A 190 1.84 2.23 -14.08
CA PRO A 190 2.14 3.65 -14.22
C PRO A 190 3.20 3.91 -15.29
N VAL A 191 4.18 3.00 -15.38
CA VAL A 191 5.23 3.00 -16.41
C VAL A 191 5.35 1.60 -16.99
N LEU A 192 5.31 1.50 -18.32
CA LEU A 192 5.58 0.25 -19.05
C LEU A 192 6.98 0.28 -19.65
N VAL A 193 7.95 -0.21 -18.89
CA VAL A 193 9.34 -0.37 -19.35
C VAL A 193 9.44 -1.50 -20.37
N SER A 194 10.32 -1.36 -21.36
CA SER A 194 10.44 -2.27 -22.52
C SER A 194 10.67 -3.75 -22.17
N GLU A 195 11.23 -4.04 -21.00
CA GLU A 195 11.52 -5.42 -20.55
C GLU A 195 10.37 -6.05 -19.73
N SER A 196 9.42 -5.26 -19.23
CA SER A 196 8.35 -5.78 -18.38
C SER A 196 7.24 -6.42 -19.22
N TYR A 197 6.88 -7.67 -18.92
CA TYR A 197 5.88 -8.43 -19.71
C TYR A 197 6.28 -8.59 -21.19
N ALA A 198 7.59 -8.62 -21.45
CA ALA A 198 8.13 -8.68 -22.80
C ALA A 198 8.94 -9.95 -23.08
N SER A 199 9.21 -10.78 -22.07
CA SER A 199 9.83 -12.09 -22.30
C SER A 199 8.89 -13.05 -23.03
N ILE A 200 9.44 -14.08 -23.68
CA ILE A 200 8.63 -15.07 -24.40
C ILE A 200 7.75 -15.83 -23.41
N GLU A 201 8.33 -16.19 -22.26
CA GLU A 201 7.69 -16.93 -21.18
C GLU A 201 6.51 -16.16 -20.58
N GLU A 202 6.67 -14.88 -20.27
CA GLU A 202 5.56 -14.06 -19.75
C GLU A 202 4.44 -13.89 -20.78
N LEU A 203 4.78 -13.69 -22.06
CA LEU A 203 3.79 -13.52 -23.13
C LEU A 203 3.02 -14.82 -23.40
N ASP A 204 3.67 -15.97 -23.30
CA ASP A 204 3.02 -17.27 -23.45
C ASP A 204 2.06 -17.54 -22.28
N GLU A 205 2.44 -17.18 -21.04
CA GLU A 205 1.54 -17.27 -19.89
C GLU A 205 0.33 -16.32 -20.02
N LEU A 206 0.56 -15.06 -20.41
CA LEU A 206 -0.52 -14.11 -20.67
C LEU A 206 -1.47 -14.62 -21.76
N ARG A 207 -0.93 -15.20 -22.84
CA ARG A 207 -1.74 -15.82 -23.91
C ARG A 207 -2.53 -17.02 -23.38
N ARG A 208 -1.90 -17.89 -22.59
CA ARG A 208 -2.56 -19.05 -21.97
C ARG A 208 -3.75 -18.60 -21.12
N ILE A 209 -3.56 -17.60 -20.27
CA ILE A 209 -4.62 -17.06 -19.41
C ILE A 209 -5.73 -16.43 -20.25
N ALA A 210 -5.37 -15.57 -21.22
CA ALA A 210 -6.31 -14.88 -22.10
C ALA A 210 -7.13 -15.82 -23.00
N THR A 211 -6.70 -17.07 -23.16
CA THR A 211 -7.38 -18.11 -23.95
C THR A 211 -7.92 -19.27 -23.10
N SER A 212 -7.88 -19.15 -21.77
CA SER A 212 -8.26 -20.20 -20.81
C SER A 212 -9.78 -20.51 -20.74
N GLY A 213 -10.61 -19.82 -21.52
CA GLY A 213 -12.04 -20.08 -21.64
C GLY A 213 -12.90 -18.84 -21.45
N ARG A 214 -14.21 -19.05 -21.19
CA ARG A 214 -15.20 -17.96 -21.12
C ARG A 214 -15.01 -16.97 -19.98
N SER A 215 -14.28 -17.35 -18.94
CA SER A 215 -13.98 -16.51 -17.78
C SER A 215 -12.62 -15.80 -17.88
N ALA A 216 -11.91 -15.98 -19.01
CA ALA A 216 -10.61 -15.37 -19.25
C ALA A 216 -10.73 -13.84 -19.35
N LEU A 217 -10.06 -13.11 -18.45
CA LEU A 217 -10.04 -11.65 -18.47
C LEU A 217 -8.79 -11.09 -17.80
N ILE A 218 -7.96 -10.41 -18.59
CA ILE A 218 -6.82 -9.63 -18.15
C ILE A 218 -7.21 -8.15 -18.25
N ARG A 219 -7.19 -7.45 -17.11
CA ARG A 219 -7.46 -6.02 -17.02
C ARG A 219 -6.17 -5.27 -16.76
N ILE A 220 -5.87 -4.27 -17.57
CA ILE A 220 -4.64 -3.48 -17.47
C ILE A 220 -4.99 -2.00 -17.33
N LEU A 221 -4.62 -1.40 -16.21
CA LEU A 221 -4.56 0.05 -16.06
C LEU A 221 -3.19 0.54 -16.52
N LEU A 222 -3.16 1.38 -17.55
CA LEU A 222 -1.93 1.88 -18.15
C LEU A 222 -1.99 3.42 -18.23
N HIS A 223 -1.03 4.11 -17.62
CA HIS A 223 -1.06 5.58 -17.56
C HIS A 223 -0.60 6.22 -18.87
N ASP A 224 0.41 5.63 -19.54
CA ASP A 224 0.95 6.13 -20.82
C ASP A 224 0.80 5.07 -21.95
N PRO A 225 -0.42 4.84 -22.46
CA PRO A 225 -0.64 3.96 -23.62
C PRO A 225 0.05 4.46 -24.89
N ASP A 226 0.20 5.78 -25.03
CA ASP A 226 0.86 6.47 -26.14
C ASP A 226 2.34 6.09 -26.23
N GLY A 227 3.07 6.17 -25.11
CA GLY A 227 4.45 5.74 -25.00
C GLY A 227 4.62 4.26 -25.27
N ALA A 228 3.72 3.43 -24.74
CA ALA A 228 3.74 1.99 -24.98
C ALA A 228 3.54 1.62 -26.46
N LEU A 229 2.69 2.35 -27.19
CA LEU A 229 2.47 2.17 -28.61
C LEU A 229 3.68 2.64 -29.43
N ARG A 230 4.24 3.83 -29.13
CA ARG A 230 5.45 4.33 -29.80
C ARG A 230 6.66 3.42 -29.65
N ASN A 231 6.71 2.66 -28.56
CA ASN A 231 7.79 1.72 -28.26
C ASN A 231 7.53 0.29 -28.80
N ASP A 232 6.46 0.08 -29.57
CA ASP A 232 6.06 -1.22 -30.12
C ASP A 232 6.04 -2.35 -29.07
N HIS A 233 5.54 -2.03 -27.86
CA HIS A 233 5.69 -2.94 -26.73
C HIS A 233 4.92 -4.26 -26.94
N ARG A 234 5.59 -5.40 -26.71
CA ARG A 234 5.06 -6.74 -27.03
C ARG A 234 3.75 -7.08 -26.30
N LEU A 235 3.57 -6.60 -25.07
CA LEU A 235 2.31 -6.69 -24.32
C LEU A 235 1.14 -6.00 -25.06
N ILE A 236 1.38 -4.83 -25.65
CA ILE A 236 0.36 -4.08 -26.39
C ILE A 236 -0.02 -4.82 -27.66
N ALA A 237 0.99 -5.34 -28.40
CA ALA A 237 0.74 -6.17 -29.57
C ALA A 237 -0.06 -7.44 -29.23
N LEU A 238 0.16 -8.06 -28.07
CA LEU A 238 -0.65 -9.18 -27.60
C LEU A 238 -2.09 -8.75 -27.27
N ALA A 239 -2.27 -7.63 -26.57
CA ALA A 239 -3.58 -7.09 -26.22
C ALA A 239 -4.43 -6.77 -27.46
N GLN A 240 -3.81 -6.19 -28.50
CA GLN A 240 -4.45 -5.90 -29.79
C GLN A 240 -4.95 -7.15 -30.52
N ARG A 241 -4.28 -8.29 -30.34
CA ARG A 241 -4.68 -9.57 -30.95
C ARG A 241 -5.77 -10.29 -30.16
N LEU A 242 -5.97 -9.95 -28.89
CA LEU A 242 -6.92 -10.58 -27.98
C LEU A 242 -7.78 -9.55 -27.24
N PRO A 243 -8.45 -8.61 -27.94
CA PRO A 243 -9.09 -7.45 -27.31
C PRO A 243 -10.33 -7.81 -26.46
N SER A 244 -10.90 -9.00 -26.67
CA SER A 244 -12.04 -9.49 -25.88
C SER A 244 -11.63 -10.00 -24.49
N SER A 245 -10.40 -10.51 -24.35
CA SER A 245 -9.89 -11.08 -23.10
C SER A 245 -8.76 -10.28 -22.48
N ILE A 246 -8.16 -9.32 -23.20
CA ILE A 246 -7.18 -8.37 -22.67
C ILE A 246 -7.71 -6.96 -22.89
N GLN A 247 -8.09 -6.31 -21.79
CA GLN A 247 -8.67 -4.97 -21.80
C GLN A 247 -7.69 -3.98 -21.18
N ILE A 248 -7.47 -2.86 -21.86
CA ILE A 248 -6.61 -1.77 -21.38
C ILE A 248 -7.48 -0.53 -21.13
N ARG A 249 -7.33 0.06 -19.94
CA ARG A 249 -7.94 1.32 -19.55
C ARG A 249 -6.89 2.31 -19.04
N VAL A 250 -7.21 3.59 -19.14
CA VAL A 250 -6.36 4.71 -18.75
C VAL A 250 -7.07 5.45 -17.60
N PRO A 251 -6.43 5.58 -16.43
CA PRO A 251 -6.95 6.46 -15.37
C PRO A 251 -7.04 7.90 -15.87
N VAL A 252 -8.12 8.60 -15.49
CA VAL A 252 -8.36 9.99 -15.89
C VAL A 252 -8.21 10.99 -14.74
N ASP A 253 -8.37 10.53 -13.50
CA ASP A 253 -8.24 11.37 -12.31
C ASP A 253 -6.76 11.61 -12.00
N GLU A 254 -6.39 12.87 -11.70
CA GLU A 254 -5.01 13.25 -11.37
C GLU A 254 -4.45 12.48 -10.17
N VAL A 255 -5.31 12.14 -9.20
CA VAL A 255 -4.93 11.33 -8.02
C VAL A 255 -4.49 9.92 -8.45
N ASP A 256 -5.22 9.30 -9.38
CA ASP A 256 -4.90 7.96 -9.86
C ASP A 256 -3.67 7.97 -10.78
N LEU A 257 -3.53 9.00 -11.60
CA LEU A 257 -2.34 9.21 -12.43
C LEU A 257 -1.09 9.46 -11.59
N GLY A 258 -1.23 10.13 -10.44
CA GLY A 258 -0.17 10.35 -9.45
C GLY A 258 0.23 9.10 -8.67
N TRP A 259 -0.55 8.01 -8.75
CA TRP A 259 -0.23 6.76 -8.07
C TRP A 259 0.95 6.05 -8.75
N ALA A 260 2.15 6.24 -8.20
CA ALA A 260 3.40 5.74 -8.78
C ALA A 260 3.59 4.22 -8.70
N SER A 261 2.77 3.49 -7.94
CA SER A 261 2.99 2.06 -7.71
C SER A 261 2.43 1.17 -8.84
N ALA A 262 3.21 0.16 -9.22
CA ALA A 262 2.77 -0.90 -10.11
C ALA A 262 2.25 -2.12 -9.33
N CYS A 263 1.29 -2.85 -9.89
CA CYS A 263 0.83 -4.10 -9.29
C CYS A 263 0.41 -5.15 -10.32
N LEU A 264 0.53 -6.42 -9.93
CA LEU A 264 -0.02 -7.58 -10.61
C LEU A 264 -0.79 -8.40 -9.58
N LEU A 265 -2.04 -8.73 -9.87
CA LEU A 265 -2.93 -9.52 -9.03
C LEU A 265 -3.50 -10.67 -9.86
N ASN A 266 -3.53 -11.88 -9.29
CA ASN A 266 -4.13 -13.05 -9.92
C ASN A 266 -5.37 -13.56 -9.16
N ASP A 267 -6.12 -14.46 -9.78
CA ASP A 267 -7.38 -15.01 -9.25
C ASP A 267 -7.23 -16.09 -8.17
N VAL A 268 -6.00 -16.44 -7.80
CA VAL A 268 -5.70 -17.39 -6.71
C VAL A 268 -5.17 -16.69 -5.44
N GLY A 269 -5.19 -15.36 -5.42
CA GLY A 269 -4.81 -14.54 -4.27
C GLY A 269 -3.32 -14.18 -4.21
N GLY A 270 -2.60 -14.39 -5.31
CA GLY A 270 -1.22 -13.95 -5.48
C GLY A 270 -1.14 -12.50 -5.92
N TYR A 271 -0.07 -11.82 -5.52
CA TYR A 271 0.19 -10.44 -5.88
C TYR A 271 1.68 -10.16 -6.04
N LEU A 272 1.99 -9.14 -6.85
CA LEU A 272 3.25 -8.40 -6.87
C LEU A 272 2.90 -6.91 -6.77
N PHE A 273 3.57 -6.19 -5.88
CA PHE A 273 3.39 -4.75 -5.66
C PHE A 273 4.75 -4.07 -5.64
N LEU A 274 4.96 -3.09 -6.52
CA LEU A 274 6.13 -2.23 -6.58
C LEU A 274 5.71 -0.83 -6.15
N PRO A 275 6.18 -0.28 -5.01
CA PRO A 275 5.80 1.05 -4.55
C PRO A 275 6.09 2.16 -5.56
N GLU A 276 7.20 2.03 -6.31
CA GLU A 276 7.60 2.91 -7.41
C GLU A 276 7.74 2.04 -8.67
N ALA A 277 6.97 2.32 -9.72
CA ALA A 277 6.90 1.47 -10.92
C ALA A 277 8.22 1.39 -11.71
N ASP A 278 9.06 2.42 -11.62
CA ASP A 278 10.37 2.50 -12.27
C ASP A 278 11.49 1.84 -11.45
N ARG A 279 11.21 1.43 -10.20
CA ARG A 279 12.16 0.73 -9.33
C ARG A 279 11.78 -0.74 -9.16
N PRO A 280 12.69 -1.68 -9.45
CA PRO A 280 12.39 -3.10 -9.32
C PRO A 280 12.60 -3.58 -7.88
N GLN A 281 11.90 -2.95 -6.95
CA GLN A 281 11.90 -3.31 -5.53
C GLN A 281 10.46 -3.28 -5.02
N GLY A 282 10.02 -4.38 -4.43
CA GLY A 282 8.65 -4.49 -3.96
C GLY A 282 8.39 -5.75 -3.16
N ARG A 283 7.12 -6.19 -3.16
CA ARG A 283 6.63 -7.31 -2.38
C ARG A 283 5.82 -8.23 -3.27
N ALA A 284 6.01 -9.54 -3.14
CA ALA A 284 5.24 -10.53 -3.86
C ALA A 284 4.96 -11.78 -3.03
N ALA A 285 3.82 -12.41 -3.30
CA ALA A 285 3.43 -13.69 -2.70
C ALA A 285 2.48 -14.44 -3.63
N ARG A 286 2.60 -15.77 -3.69
CA ARG A 286 1.75 -16.64 -4.54
C ARG A 286 0.31 -16.76 -4.03
N SER A 287 0.10 -16.66 -2.72
CA SER A 287 -1.23 -16.71 -2.10
C SER A 287 -1.27 -15.95 -0.76
N ASN A 288 -1.57 -14.66 -0.81
CA ASN A 288 -1.81 -13.85 0.39
C ASN A 288 -3.03 -12.94 0.17
N ARG A 289 -4.22 -13.50 0.44
CA ARG A 289 -5.49 -12.76 0.23
C ARG A 289 -5.58 -11.51 1.10
N ALA A 290 -5.02 -11.52 2.31
CA ALA A 290 -5.06 -10.35 3.20
C ALA A 290 -4.33 -9.15 2.60
N SER A 291 -3.24 -9.39 1.87
CA SER A 291 -2.49 -8.35 1.15
C SER A 291 -3.07 -8.04 -0.24
N ALA A 292 -3.57 -9.05 -0.94
CA ALA A 292 -4.11 -8.89 -2.30
C ALA A 292 -5.48 -8.20 -2.33
N VAL A 293 -6.36 -8.40 -1.34
CA VAL A 293 -7.73 -7.85 -1.33
C VAL A 293 -7.76 -6.32 -1.37
N PRO A 294 -7.01 -5.59 -0.52
CA PRO A 294 -7.00 -4.12 -0.59
C PRO A 294 -6.48 -3.60 -1.93
N LEU A 295 -5.44 -4.24 -2.49
CA LEU A 295 -4.92 -3.88 -3.81
C LEU A 295 -5.95 -4.13 -4.92
N GLN A 296 -6.71 -5.22 -4.81
CA GLN A 296 -7.76 -5.56 -5.76
C GLN A 296 -8.94 -4.58 -5.68
N GLN A 297 -9.38 -4.22 -4.48
CA GLN A 297 -10.44 -3.23 -4.27
C GLN A 297 -10.07 -1.89 -4.89
N HIS A 298 -8.87 -1.39 -4.57
CA HIS A 298 -8.39 -0.15 -5.15
C HIS A 298 -8.21 -0.22 -6.68
N PHE A 299 -7.73 -1.36 -7.20
CA PHE A 299 -7.67 -1.59 -8.65
C PHE A 299 -9.06 -1.49 -9.28
N ASP A 300 -10.07 -2.14 -8.69
CA ASP A 300 -11.44 -2.20 -9.22
C ASP A 300 -12.11 -0.81 -9.20
N GLU A 301 -11.92 -0.04 -8.13
CA GLU A 301 -12.41 1.34 -8.03
C GLU A 301 -11.85 2.24 -9.13
N VAL A 302 -10.53 2.21 -9.33
CA VAL A 302 -9.88 2.97 -10.41
C VAL A 302 -10.31 2.45 -11.78
N TRP A 303 -10.41 1.13 -11.95
CA TRP A 303 -10.84 0.52 -13.20
C TRP A 303 -12.22 1.02 -13.65
N ASP A 304 -13.18 1.09 -12.72
CA ASP A 304 -14.56 1.47 -13.03
C ASP A 304 -14.70 2.92 -13.49
N ARG A 305 -13.85 3.83 -12.98
CA ARG A 305 -13.79 5.23 -13.39
C ARG A 305 -12.77 5.54 -14.50
N SER A 306 -11.96 4.56 -14.91
CA SER A 306 -10.99 4.72 -16.00
C SER A 306 -11.63 4.59 -17.39
N GLU A 307 -11.07 5.29 -18.36
CA GLU A 307 -11.52 5.25 -19.76
C GLU A 307 -10.86 4.11 -20.54
N ARG A 308 -11.50 3.64 -21.62
CA ARG A 308 -10.86 2.66 -22.51
C ARG A 308 -9.72 3.32 -23.27
N ALA A 309 -8.60 2.62 -23.41
CA ALA A 309 -7.50 3.04 -24.28
C ALA A 309 -7.87 2.87 -25.77
N SER A 310 -8.77 3.71 -26.27
CA SER A 310 -9.34 3.64 -27.63
C SER A 310 -8.27 3.71 -28.72
N MET A 311 -7.21 4.50 -28.50
CA MET A 311 -6.02 4.58 -29.36
C MET A 311 -5.28 3.27 -29.59
N LEU A 312 -5.42 2.30 -28.68
CA LEU A 312 -4.78 1.00 -28.78
C LEU A 312 -5.64 0.00 -29.57
N GLN A 313 -6.88 0.36 -29.91
CA GLN A 313 -7.73 -0.50 -30.73
C GLN A 313 -7.21 -0.48 -32.16
N THR A 314 -6.97 -1.66 -32.71
CA THR A 314 -6.67 -1.82 -34.14
C THR A 314 -7.87 -1.26 -34.92
N LEU A 315 -7.66 -0.24 -35.74
CA LEU A 315 -8.70 0.23 -36.66
C LEU A 315 -9.05 -0.93 -37.59
N ASP A 316 -10.30 -1.39 -37.56
CA ASP A 316 -10.83 -2.29 -38.58
C ASP A 316 -10.80 -1.51 -39.92
N ILE A 317 -9.80 -1.78 -40.76
CA ILE A 317 -9.72 -1.36 -42.18
C ILE A 317 -9.95 -2.60 -43.04
#